data_AF-A0A519JNR8-F1
#
_entry.id   AF-A0A519JNR8-F1
#
_cell.length_a   1.000
_cell.length_b   1.000
_cell.length_c   1.000
_cell.angle_alpha   90.00
_cell.angle_beta   90.00
_cell.angle_gamma   90.00
#
_symmetry.space_group_name_H-M   'P 1'
#
loop_
_entity.id
_entity.type
_entity.pdbx_description
1 polymer ?
#
loop_
_entity_poly.entity_id
_entity_poly.type
_entity_poly.pdbx_seq_one_letter_code
_entity_poly.pdbx_strand_id
1 'polypeptide(L)'
;MHWEQLLSLKRQGDKGKRLRKEQDDTRLGFEVDYDRIIFSSAFRSLQDKTQVIPLSKTDFVHTRLTHSLEVSVVGRSLGRLVGKKIIEKYPALKEVHGYHMNDFGAIVAAAALAHDIGNPPFGHSGEKAIGEYFSIGKGSQYKEKLSAKEWQDLIDFEGNANGFSVLTGSRPGNEGGLRISFATLGAFTKYPKESLPKKPTSNICDKKYGFFQTDKTFFEEVASELGMIPNKSGKDIGFERHPLAYLVEAADDICYTIID
;
A
#
# COMPACT_ATOMS: atom_id res chain seq x y z
N MET A 1 1.26 -10.50 16.43
CA MET A 1 2.21 -9.59 15.75
C MET A 1 2.93 -8.76 16.80
N HIS A 2 4.17 -8.36 16.55
CA HIS A 2 5.03 -7.63 17.49
C HIS A 2 5.50 -6.29 16.89
N TRP A 3 5.41 -5.19 17.65
CA TRP A 3 5.70 -3.84 17.14
C TRP A 3 7.14 -3.69 16.66
N GLU A 4 8.10 -4.36 17.29
CA GLU A 4 9.51 -4.33 16.86
C GLU A 4 9.74 -4.95 15.47
N GLN A 5 8.85 -5.83 15.01
CA GLN A 5 8.87 -6.42 13.65
C GLN A 5 8.02 -5.60 12.69
N LEU A 6 6.83 -5.16 13.12
CA LEU A 6 5.91 -4.35 12.32
C LEU A 6 6.52 -3.01 11.86
N LEU A 7 7.46 -2.46 12.63
CA LEU A 7 8.18 -1.23 12.29
C LEU A 7 9.48 -1.48 11.51
N SER A 8 9.57 -2.57 10.75
CA SER A 8 10.79 -2.91 10.00
C SER A 8 11.15 -1.84 8.97
N LEU A 9 12.39 -1.38 9.05
CA LEU A 9 13.04 -0.48 8.09
C LEU A 9 13.63 -1.23 6.88
N LYS A 10 13.52 -2.57 6.83
CA LYS A 10 14.05 -3.38 5.74
C LYS A 10 13.48 -2.91 4.41
N ARG A 11 14.31 -2.93 3.37
CA ARG A 11 13.95 -2.63 1.99
C ARG A 11 14.30 -3.81 1.11
N GLN A 12 13.67 -3.90 -0.06
CA GLN A 12 13.96 -4.94 -1.02
C GLN A 12 15.46 -4.98 -1.36
N GLY A 13 16.03 -6.19 -1.35
CA GLY A 13 17.43 -6.47 -1.61
C GLY A 13 18.38 -6.27 -0.41
N ASP A 14 17.89 -5.82 0.75
CA ASP A 14 18.73 -5.74 1.94
C ASP A 14 19.12 -7.14 2.43
N LYS A 15 20.42 -7.35 2.68
CA LYS A 15 20.98 -8.62 3.19
C LYS A 15 21.02 -8.70 4.71
N GLY A 16 20.71 -7.61 5.41
CA GLY A 16 20.82 -7.50 6.87
C GLY A 16 19.74 -6.61 7.46
N LYS A 17 19.56 -6.70 8.77
CA LYS A 17 18.54 -5.94 9.50
C LYS A 17 18.97 -4.47 9.63
N ARG A 18 18.05 -3.55 9.37
CA ARG A 18 18.23 -2.12 9.66
C ARG A 18 17.67 -1.81 11.04
N LEU A 19 18.53 -1.39 11.97
CA LEU A 19 18.11 -1.03 13.31
C LEU A 19 17.68 0.43 13.37
N ARG A 20 16.51 0.71 13.96
CA ARG A 20 15.97 2.07 14.09
C ARG A 20 16.91 3.02 14.84
N LYS A 21 17.53 2.54 15.93
CA LYS A 21 18.50 3.30 16.74
C LYS A 21 19.78 3.70 15.99
N GLU A 22 20.05 3.07 14.85
CA GLU A 22 21.24 3.33 14.01
C GLU A 22 20.91 4.18 12.79
N GLN A 23 19.64 4.60 12.63
CA GLN A 23 19.26 5.53 11.56
C GLN A 23 19.76 6.94 11.88
N ASP A 24 20.20 7.62 10.84
CA ASP A 24 20.41 9.07 10.87
C ASP A 24 19.04 9.76 10.88
N ASP A 25 18.80 10.62 11.88
CA ASP A 25 17.53 11.33 12.03
C ASP A 25 17.21 12.26 10.85
N THR A 26 18.23 12.75 10.13
CA THR A 26 18.05 13.58 8.91
C THR A 26 17.69 12.76 7.67
N ARG A 27 17.92 11.44 7.71
CA ARG A 27 17.68 10.50 6.60
C ARG A 27 16.90 9.26 7.06
N LEU A 28 16.00 9.46 8.03
CA LEU A 28 15.21 8.39 8.61
C LEU A 28 14.41 7.66 7.52
N GLY A 29 14.54 6.32 7.46
CA GLY A 29 13.96 5.52 6.39
C GLY A 29 12.47 5.78 6.11
N PHE A 30 11.65 6.01 7.13
CA PHE A 30 10.22 6.26 6.95
C PHE A 30 9.92 7.62 6.29
N GLU A 31 10.69 8.67 6.61
CA GLU A 31 10.54 9.97 5.92
C GLU A 31 11.13 9.90 4.50
N VAL A 32 12.20 9.13 4.31
CA VAL A 32 12.75 8.85 2.96
C VAL A 32 11.74 8.14 2.06
N ASP A 33 10.86 7.30 2.62
CA ASP A 33 9.78 6.68 1.84
C ASP A 33 8.83 7.73 1.28
N TYR A 34 8.42 8.69 2.11
CA TYR A 34 7.56 9.80 1.72
C TYR A 34 8.20 10.59 0.57
N ASP A 35 9.47 10.98 0.73
CA ASP A 35 10.21 11.72 -0.30
C ASP A 35 10.27 10.94 -1.63
N ARG A 36 10.60 9.63 -1.58
CA ARG A 36 10.68 8.80 -2.78
C ARG A 36 9.35 8.71 -3.52
N ILE A 37 8.24 8.65 -2.78
CA ILE A 37 6.90 8.64 -3.37
C ILE A 37 6.61 10.01 -4.01
N ILE A 38 6.83 11.12 -3.29
CA ILE A 38 6.62 12.49 -3.80
C ILE A 38 7.38 12.73 -5.12
N PHE A 39 8.64 12.33 -5.20
CA PHE A 39 9.47 12.56 -6.38
C PHE A 39 9.27 11.52 -7.49
N SER A 40 8.45 10.48 -7.27
CA SER A 40 8.21 9.43 -8.27
C SER A 40 7.39 9.95 -9.45
N SER A 41 7.68 9.44 -10.66
CA SER A 41 6.85 9.72 -11.84
C SER A 41 5.42 9.20 -11.67
N ALA A 42 5.25 8.09 -10.97
CA ALA A 42 3.94 7.50 -10.70
C ALA A 42 3.07 8.43 -9.85
N PHE A 43 3.61 9.03 -8.79
CA PHE A 43 2.88 10.00 -7.98
C PHE A 43 2.56 11.28 -8.75
N ARG A 44 3.54 11.83 -9.51
CA ARG A 44 3.31 13.02 -10.35
C ARG A 44 2.19 12.81 -11.37
N SER A 45 2.05 11.60 -11.92
CA SER A 45 0.99 11.27 -12.86
C SER A 45 -0.42 11.36 -12.27
N LEU A 46 -0.57 11.39 -10.94
CA LEU A 46 -1.86 11.57 -10.29
C LEU A 46 -2.43 12.98 -10.51
N GLN A 47 -1.59 13.96 -10.87
CA GLN A 47 -2.05 15.32 -11.18
C GLN A 47 -3.03 15.33 -12.35
N ASP A 48 -2.81 14.46 -13.34
CA ASP A 48 -3.61 14.37 -14.56
C ASP A 48 -4.71 13.31 -14.46
N LYS A 49 -4.95 12.75 -13.26
CA LYS A 49 -6.04 11.81 -12.99
C LYS A 49 -7.13 12.51 -12.19
N THR A 50 -8.33 12.57 -12.77
CA THR A 50 -9.49 13.18 -12.12
C THR A 50 -9.94 12.36 -10.91
N GLN A 51 -10.45 13.05 -9.88
CA GLN A 51 -11.30 12.43 -8.86
C GLN A 51 -12.71 12.19 -9.45
N VAL A 52 -13.70 11.90 -8.61
CA VAL A 52 -15.10 11.62 -8.96
C VAL A 52 -15.72 12.71 -9.84
N ILE A 53 -15.27 13.96 -9.72
CA ILE A 53 -15.77 15.12 -10.46
C ILE A 53 -14.87 15.38 -11.69
N PRO A 54 -15.43 15.59 -12.90
CA PRO A 54 -14.67 15.96 -14.09
C PRO A 54 -13.87 17.26 -13.84
N LEU A 55 -12.66 17.36 -14.40
CA LEU A 55 -11.85 18.59 -14.32
C LEU A 55 -12.65 19.79 -14.86
N SER A 56 -13.13 20.64 -13.95
CA SER A 56 -13.76 21.91 -14.32
C SER A 56 -12.67 22.92 -14.67
N LYS A 57 -12.94 23.83 -15.61
CA LYS A 57 -12.05 24.95 -15.92
C LYS A 57 -12.23 26.16 -14.99
N THR A 58 -13.21 26.11 -14.09
CA THR A 58 -13.76 27.31 -13.42
C THR A 58 -13.75 27.23 -11.89
N ASP A 59 -13.73 26.04 -11.31
CA ASP A 59 -13.62 25.77 -9.86
C ASP A 59 -12.47 24.82 -9.54
N PHE A 60 -11.90 24.95 -8.34
CA PHE A 60 -10.93 24.00 -7.79
C PHE A 60 -11.57 22.62 -7.64
N VAL A 61 -11.30 21.73 -8.59
CA VAL A 61 -11.67 20.32 -8.50
C VAL A 61 -10.45 19.54 -8.03
N HIS A 62 -10.60 18.75 -6.95
CA HIS A 62 -9.52 17.91 -6.46
C HIS A 62 -9.09 16.91 -7.55
N THR A 63 -7.78 16.85 -7.77
CA THR A 63 -7.15 15.75 -8.51
C THR A 63 -6.84 14.63 -7.53
N ARG A 64 -6.56 13.43 -8.04
CA ARG A 64 -6.12 12.33 -7.17
C ARG A 64 -4.81 12.65 -6.45
N LEU A 65 -3.98 13.53 -7.02
CA LEU A 65 -2.77 14.01 -6.37
C LEU A 65 -3.09 14.86 -5.14
N THR A 66 -3.97 15.86 -5.27
CA THR A 66 -4.33 16.76 -4.16
C THR A 66 -5.06 15.99 -3.05
N HIS A 67 -5.97 15.09 -3.42
CA HIS A 67 -6.61 14.17 -2.46
C HIS A 67 -5.57 13.34 -1.71
N SER A 68 -4.65 12.69 -2.43
CA SER A 68 -3.60 11.88 -1.80
C SER A 68 -2.69 12.70 -0.87
N LEU A 69 -2.43 13.97 -1.18
CA LEU A 69 -1.70 14.88 -0.30
C LEU A 69 -2.49 15.14 1.00
N GLU A 70 -3.77 15.46 0.90
CA GLU A 70 -4.64 15.71 2.05
C GLU A 70 -4.79 14.48 2.95
N VAL A 71 -5.06 13.32 2.33
CA VAL A 71 -5.09 12.01 3.03
C VAL A 71 -3.76 11.73 3.72
N SER A 72 -2.62 12.07 3.09
CA SER A 72 -1.31 11.89 3.72
C SER A 72 -1.10 12.79 4.95
N VAL A 73 -1.66 14.01 4.95
CA VAL A 73 -1.58 14.94 6.09
C VAL A 73 -2.45 14.44 7.24
N VAL A 74 -3.68 14.02 6.97
CA VAL A 74 -4.57 13.40 7.97
C VAL A 74 -3.93 12.12 8.52
N GLY A 75 -3.41 11.26 7.64
CA GLY A 75 -2.69 10.03 8.01
C GLY A 75 -1.48 10.29 8.89
N ARG A 76 -0.68 11.33 8.60
CA ARG A 76 0.45 11.73 9.45
C ARG A 76 0.00 12.08 10.87
N SER A 77 -1.10 12.81 11.00
CA SER A 77 -1.67 13.19 12.29
C SER A 77 -2.17 11.96 13.06
N LEU A 78 -2.95 11.10 12.43
CA LEU A 78 -3.44 9.85 13.02
C LEU A 78 -2.28 8.96 13.48
N GLY A 79 -1.27 8.77 12.62
CA GLY A 79 -0.07 7.99 12.93
C GLY A 79 0.70 8.54 14.14
N ARG A 80 0.88 9.87 14.24
CA ARG A 80 1.53 10.50 15.40
C ARG A 80 0.74 10.30 16.69
N LEU A 81 -0.58 10.50 16.66
CA LEU A 81 -1.46 10.33 17.82
C LEU A 81 -1.43 8.90 18.34
N VAL A 82 -1.59 7.92 17.45
CA VAL A 82 -1.58 6.50 17.79
C VAL A 82 -0.18 6.05 18.20
N GLY A 83 0.87 6.50 17.50
CA GLY A 83 2.27 6.23 17.84
C GLY A 83 2.64 6.71 19.24
N LYS A 84 2.16 7.88 19.65
CA LYS A 84 2.31 8.37 21.03
C LYS A 84 1.70 7.39 22.03
N LYS A 85 0.46 6.96 21.81
CA LYS A 85 -0.26 6.01 22.69
C LYS A 85 0.39 4.62 22.72
N ILE A 86 0.92 4.16 21.59
CA ILE A 86 1.64 2.88 21.49
C ILE A 86 2.94 2.95 22.29
N ILE A 87 3.73 4.02 22.17
CA ILE A 87 4.97 4.18 22.94
C ILE A 87 4.68 4.30 24.43
N GLU A 88 3.63 5.02 24.84
CA GLU A 88 3.18 5.07 26.24
C GLU A 88 2.84 3.67 26.78
N LYS A 89 2.20 2.83 25.96
CA LYS A 89 1.83 1.45 26.31
C LYS A 89 3.00 0.46 26.27
N TYR A 90 3.97 0.68 25.38
CA TYR A 90 5.13 -0.18 25.15
C TYR A 90 6.44 0.65 25.17
N PRO A 91 6.92 1.09 26.35
CA PRO A 91 8.05 2.01 26.48
C PRO A 91 9.35 1.49 25.86
N ALA A 92 9.55 0.17 25.86
CA ALA A 92 10.71 -0.49 25.26
C ALA A 92 10.91 -0.13 23.76
N LEU A 93 9.85 0.21 23.03
CA LEU A 93 9.98 0.66 21.64
C LEU A 93 10.84 1.92 21.52
N LYS A 94 10.71 2.84 22.48
CA LYS A 94 11.53 4.05 22.53
C LYS A 94 12.86 3.79 23.23
N GLU A 95 12.82 3.22 24.43
CA GLU A 95 13.99 3.11 25.31
C GLU A 95 15.05 2.12 24.79
N VAL A 96 14.62 1.03 24.16
CA VAL A 96 15.50 -0.03 23.67
C VAL A 96 15.73 0.09 22.16
N HIS A 97 14.65 0.34 21.40
CA HIS A 97 14.71 0.30 19.94
C HIS A 97 14.84 1.68 19.27
N GLY A 98 14.62 2.78 20.00
CA GLY A 98 14.77 4.15 19.48
C GLY A 98 13.63 4.65 18.61
N TYR A 99 12.44 4.01 18.66
CA TYR A 99 11.27 4.46 17.92
C TYR A 99 10.64 5.71 18.57
N HIS A 100 10.14 6.60 17.71
CA HIS A 100 9.47 7.84 18.09
C HIS A 100 8.06 7.88 17.50
N MET A 101 7.16 8.66 18.11
CA MET A 101 5.78 8.80 17.61
C MET A 101 5.72 9.32 16.16
N ASN A 102 6.73 10.10 15.75
CA ASN A 102 6.84 10.62 14.39
C ASN A 102 7.12 9.52 13.37
N ASP A 103 7.75 8.41 13.76
CA ASP A 103 7.99 7.26 12.87
C ASP A 103 6.67 6.65 12.39
N PHE A 104 5.71 6.48 13.31
CA PHE A 104 4.35 6.02 12.98
C PHE A 104 3.64 7.00 12.06
N GLY A 105 3.78 8.30 12.33
CA GLY A 105 3.27 9.36 11.47
C GLY A 105 3.85 9.28 10.05
N ALA A 106 5.16 9.08 9.92
CA ALA A 106 5.85 8.98 8.64
C ALA A 106 5.40 7.74 7.84
N ILE A 107 5.28 6.57 8.49
CA ILE A 107 4.80 5.33 7.87
C ILE A 107 3.38 5.51 7.32
N VAL A 108 2.45 5.98 8.17
CA VAL A 108 1.05 6.17 7.77
C VAL A 108 0.94 7.23 6.68
N ALA A 109 1.68 8.34 6.79
CA ALA A 109 1.70 9.40 5.79
C ALA A 109 2.20 8.90 4.44
N ALA A 110 3.29 8.14 4.40
CA ALA A 110 3.86 7.62 3.15
C ALA A 110 2.91 6.59 2.49
N ALA A 111 2.34 5.67 3.27
CA ALA A 111 1.37 4.72 2.77
C ALA A 111 0.09 5.41 2.25
N ALA A 112 -0.43 6.39 3.00
CA ALA A 112 -1.56 7.22 2.61
C ALA A 112 -1.28 8.03 1.34
N LEU A 113 -0.10 8.62 1.19
CA LEU A 113 0.29 9.36 0.00
C LEU A 113 0.27 8.48 -1.26
N ALA A 114 0.63 7.21 -1.12
CA ALA A 114 0.68 6.26 -2.22
C ALA A 114 -0.62 5.50 -2.45
N HIS A 115 -1.65 5.59 -1.58
CA HIS A 115 -2.82 4.70 -1.59
C HIS A 115 -3.48 4.58 -2.98
N ASP A 116 -3.50 5.71 -3.69
CA ASP A 116 -4.15 5.87 -4.98
C ASP A 116 -3.19 5.75 -6.17
N ILE A 117 -1.91 5.47 -5.95
CA ILE A 117 -0.88 5.47 -7.00
C ILE A 117 -1.16 4.47 -8.14
N GLY A 118 -1.85 3.37 -7.80
CA GLY A 118 -2.12 2.25 -8.69
C GLY A 118 -3.42 2.32 -9.49
N ASN A 119 -4.40 3.15 -9.13
CA ASN A 119 -5.70 3.07 -9.84
C ASN A 119 -5.56 3.58 -11.28
N PRO A 120 -6.25 2.93 -12.23
CA PRO A 120 -6.19 3.28 -13.65
C PRO A 120 -6.90 4.62 -13.92
N PRO A 121 -6.78 5.17 -15.13
CA PRO A 121 -7.64 6.26 -15.59
C PRO A 121 -9.12 5.88 -15.39
N PHE A 122 -9.97 6.86 -15.07
CA PHE A 122 -11.41 6.66 -14.83
C PHE A 122 -11.76 5.74 -13.63
N GLY A 123 -10.83 5.51 -12.70
CA GLY A 123 -11.09 4.81 -11.44
C GLY A 123 -11.72 3.43 -11.65
N HIS A 124 -12.79 3.13 -10.90
CA HIS A 124 -13.50 1.85 -10.98
C HIS A 124 -14.00 1.50 -12.39
N SER A 125 -14.34 2.49 -13.22
CA SER A 125 -14.74 2.23 -14.61
C SER A 125 -13.56 1.74 -15.45
N GLY A 126 -12.35 2.28 -15.20
CA GLY A 126 -11.12 1.80 -15.82
C GLY A 126 -10.77 0.37 -15.39
N GLU A 127 -10.92 0.06 -14.10
CA GLU A 127 -10.71 -1.31 -13.58
C GLU A 127 -11.64 -2.31 -14.28
N LYS A 128 -12.94 -1.98 -14.39
CA LYS A 128 -13.93 -2.81 -15.10
C LYS A 128 -13.58 -2.98 -16.57
N ALA A 129 -13.20 -1.90 -17.26
CA ALA A 129 -12.85 -1.96 -18.68
C ALA A 129 -11.65 -2.89 -18.94
N ILE A 130 -10.64 -2.86 -18.06
CA ILE A 130 -9.50 -3.80 -18.12
C ILE A 130 -10.01 -5.24 -17.93
N GLY A 131 -10.81 -5.47 -16.89
CA GLY A 131 -11.38 -6.80 -16.61
C GLY A 131 -12.26 -7.36 -17.74
N GLU A 132 -13.08 -6.52 -18.37
CA GLU A 132 -13.94 -6.85 -19.51
C GLU A 132 -13.13 -7.24 -20.75
N TYR A 133 -12.01 -6.54 -21.01
CA TYR A 133 -11.12 -6.88 -22.12
C TYR A 133 -10.59 -8.31 -22.03
N PHE A 134 -10.25 -8.78 -20.82
CA PHE A 134 -9.79 -10.15 -20.60
C PHE A 134 -10.96 -11.14 -20.53
N SER A 135 -12.03 -10.85 -19.80
CA SER A 135 -13.11 -11.81 -19.58
C SER A 135 -13.93 -12.13 -20.83
N ILE A 136 -14.32 -11.11 -21.61
CA ILE A 136 -15.19 -11.26 -22.80
C ILE A 136 -14.59 -10.67 -24.09
N GLY A 137 -13.53 -9.86 -23.97
CA GLY A 137 -12.85 -9.26 -25.10
C GLY A 137 -11.75 -10.13 -25.72
N LYS A 138 -10.84 -9.49 -26.46
CA LYS A 138 -9.72 -10.16 -27.14
C LYS A 138 -8.73 -10.81 -26.17
N GLY A 139 -8.69 -10.40 -24.90
CA GLY A 139 -7.80 -11.00 -23.90
C GLY A 139 -8.20 -12.42 -23.48
N SER A 140 -9.43 -12.85 -23.77
CA SER A 140 -9.93 -14.21 -23.48
C SER A 140 -9.04 -15.32 -24.06
N GLN A 141 -8.33 -15.04 -25.16
CA GLN A 141 -7.38 -15.96 -25.79
C GLN A 141 -6.22 -16.39 -24.88
N TYR A 142 -5.93 -15.65 -23.82
CA TYR A 142 -4.84 -15.95 -22.89
C TYR A 142 -5.26 -16.86 -21.73
N LYS A 143 -6.56 -17.12 -21.55
CA LYS A 143 -7.08 -17.86 -20.40
C LYS A 143 -6.45 -19.24 -20.21
N GLU A 144 -6.36 -20.01 -21.30
CA GLU A 144 -5.77 -21.36 -21.27
C GLU A 144 -4.25 -21.38 -21.06
N LYS A 145 -3.59 -20.21 -21.09
CA LYS A 145 -2.14 -20.07 -20.88
C LYS A 145 -1.78 -19.65 -19.45
N LEU A 146 -2.78 -19.39 -18.61
CA LEU A 146 -2.60 -18.80 -17.30
C LEU A 146 -3.22 -19.72 -16.23
N SER A 147 -2.63 -19.70 -15.03
CA SER A 147 -3.27 -20.33 -13.87
C SER A 147 -4.56 -19.60 -13.51
N ALA A 148 -5.41 -20.25 -12.72
CA ALA A 148 -6.67 -19.65 -12.27
C ALA A 148 -6.46 -18.31 -11.52
N LYS A 149 -5.38 -18.17 -10.74
CA LYS A 149 -5.07 -16.95 -9.99
C LYS A 149 -4.52 -15.84 -10.89
N GLU A 150 -3.63 -16.18 -11.83
CA GLU A 150 -3.13 -15.20 -12.80
C GLU A 150 -4.25 -14.71 -13.72
N TRP A 151 -5.14 -15.62 -14.16
CA TRP A 151 -6.34 -15.22 -14.90
C TRP A 151 -7.24 -14.32 -14.06
N GLN A 152 -7.36 -14.63 -12.77
CA GLN A 152 -8.19 -13.86 -11.85
C GLN A 152 -7.68 -12.44 -11.64
N ASP A 153 -6.36 -12.25 -11.57
CA ASP A 153 -5.73 -10.93 -11.48
C ASP A 153 -6.09 -10.03 -12.67
N LEU A 154 -6.24 -10.62 -13.86
CA LEU A 154 -6.54 -9.89 -15.10
C LEU A 154 -8.03 -9.51 -15.22
N ILE A 155 -8.94 -10.43 -14.88
CA ILE A 155 -10.38 -10.19 -15.05
C ILE A 155 -10.99 -9.35 -13.93
N ASP A 156 -10.40 -9.35 -12.73
CA ASP A 156 -10.84 -8.51 -11.60
C ASP A 156 -9.75 -7.49 -11.24
N PHE A 157 -9.10 -6.88 -12.24
CA PHE A 157 -8.00 -5.92 -12.04
C PHE A 157 -8.29 -4.92 -10.91
N GLU A 158 -7.34 -4.74 -10.00
CA GLU A 158 -7.53 -4.00 -8.76
C GLU A 158 -6.40 -2.98 -8.56
N GLY A 159 -6.78 -1.72 -8.33
CA GLY A 159 -5.84 -0.60 -8.25
C GLY A 159 -4.92 -0.60 -7.03
N ASN A 160 -5.32 -1.12 -5.87
CA ASN A 160 -4.43 -1.33 -4.71
C ASN A 160 -3.37 -2.39 -5.02
N ALA A 161 -3.76 -3.50 -5.65
CA ALA A 161 -2.81 -4.53 -6.09
C ALA A 161 -1.81 -3.96 -7.11
N ASN A 162 -2.28 -3.19 -8.09
CA ASN A 162 -1.41 -2.50 -9.03
C ASN A 162 -0.54 -1.43 -8.35
N GLY A 163 -1.05 -0.77 -7.31
CA GLY A 163 -0.30 0.20 -6.53
C GLY A 163 0.90 -0.45 -5.84
N PHE A 164 0.73 -1.66 -5.31
CA PHE A 164 1.84 -2.45 -4.78
C PHE A 164 2.90 -2.69 -5.87
N SER A 165 2.50 -3.19 -7.04
CA SER A 165 3.40 -3.43 -8.17
C SER A 165 4.09 -2.16 -8.67
N VAL A 166 3.44 -1.00 -8.62
CA VAL A 166 4.03 0.29 -8.99
C VAL A 166 5.13 0.71 -8.01
N LEU A 167 4.93 0.46 -6.70
CA LEU A 167 5.91 0.82 -5.67
C LEU A 167 7.13 -0.11 -5.65
N THR A 168 6.96 -1.36 -6.05
CA THR A 168 7.95 -2.45 -5.85
C THR A 168 8.50 -3.02 -7.16
N GLY A 169 7.82 -2.80 -8.28
CA GLY A 169 8.13 -3.39 -9.57
C GLY A 169 9.53 -3.05 -10.06
N SER A 170 10.32 -4.09 -10.30
CA SER A 170 11.68 -3.95 -10.83
C SER A 170 11.65 -3.66 -12.33
N ARG A 171 12.50 -2.73 -12.78
CA ARG A 171 12.73 -2.43 -14.20
C ARG A 171 14.24 -2.42 -14.47
N PRO A 172 14.70 -2.67 -15.71
CA PRO A 172 16.12 -2.53 -16.03
C PRO A 172 16.64 -1.15 -15.59
N GLY A 173 17.66 -1.14 -14.73
CA GLY A 173 18.22 0.09 -14.14
C GLY A 173 17.50 0.63 -12.90
N ASN A 174 16.40 0.01 -12.46
CA ASN A 174 15.70 0.33 -11.22
C ASN A 174 15.15 -0.94 -10.54
N GLU A 175 16.03 -1.68 -9.88
CA GLU A 175 15.66 -2.88 -9.13
C GLU A 175 14.91 -2.52 -7.84
N GLY A 176 13.77 -3.18 -7.62
CA GLY A 176 12.90 -3.00 -6.46
C GLY A 176 12.08 -1.71 -6.44
N GLY A 177 11.91 -1.05 -7.60
CA GLY A 177 11.04 0.12 -7.75
C GLY A 177 11.50 1.30 -6.88
N LEU A 178 10.63 1.76 -5.97
CA LEU A 178 10.97 2.82 -5.01
C LEU A 178 11.70 2.27 -3.77
N ARG A 179 11.81 0.95 -3.63
CA ARG A 179 12.43 0.24 -2.50
C ARG A 179 11.95 0.76 -1.15
N ILE A 180 10.64 0.95 -1.00
CA ILE A 180 9.95 1.46 0.20
C ILE A 180 10.22 0.54 1.40
N SER A 181 10.23 1.09 2.62
CA SER A 181 10.41 0.26 3.83
C SER A 181 9.25 -0.71 4.01
N PHE A 182 9.54 -1.88 4.57
CA PHE A 182 8.55 -2.94 4.72
C PHE A 182 7.39 -2.52 5.62
N ALA A 183 7.64 -1.74 6.68
CA ALA A 183 6.56 -1.18 7.51
C ALA A 183 5.57 -0.34 6.70
N THR A 184 6.08 0.51 5.80
CA THR A 184 5.26 1.34 4.91
C THR A 184 4.51 0.48 3.87
N LEU A 185 5.14 -0.56 3.32
CA LEU A 185 4.46 -1.51 2.42
C LEU A 185 3.34 -2.28 3.15
N GLY A 186 3.58 -2.73 4.38
CA GLY A 186 2.56 -3.37 5.20
C GLY A 186 1.39 -2.44 5.51
N ALA A 187 1.67 -1.17 5.86
CA ALA A 187 0.65 -0.15 6.07
C ALA A 187 -0.12 0.22 4.79
N PHE A 188 0.52 0.15 3.63
CA PHE A 188 -0.10 0.39 2.33
C PHE A 188 -1.07 -0.74 1.93
N THR A 189 -0.74 -2.00 2.24
CA THR A 189 -1.54 -3.15 1.79
C THR A 189 -2.85 -3.30 2.58
N LYS A 190 -3.91 -2.67 2.08
CA LYS A 190 -5.28 -2.72 2.61
C LYS A 190 -5.88 -4.13 2.62
N TYR A 191 -5.54 -4.95 1.62
CA TYR A 191 -6.07 -6.31 1.43
C TYR A 191 -4.93 -7.32 1.24
N PRO A 192 -4.29 -7.79 2.33
CA PRO A 192 -3.09 -8.65 2.24
C PRO A 192 -3.42 -10.10 1.85
N LYS A 193 -3.94 -10.30 0.64
CA LYS A 193 -4.30 -11.60 0.08
C LYS A 193 -4.20 -11.62 -1.44
N GLU A 194 -4.13 -12.83 -1.99
CA GLU A 194 -4.25 -13.11 -3.43
C GLU A 194 -5.68 -12.82 -3.96
N SER A 195 -5.82 -12.72 -5.28
CA SER A 195 -7.11 -12.49 -5.96
C SER A 195 -8.12 -13.64 -5.79
N LEU A 196 -7.65 -14.86 -5.51
CA LEU A 196 -8.47 -15.97 -5.06
C LEU A 196 -8.10 -16.40 -3.63
N PRO A 197 -9.07 -16.87 -2.83
CA PRO A 197 -10.50 -16.94 -3.15
C PRO A 197 -11.16 -15.55 -3.14
N LYS A 198 -12.19 -15.34 -3.98
CA LYS A 198 -12.95 -14.09 -3.99
C LYS A 198 -13.84 -14.00 -2.75
N LYS A 199 -13.67 -12.95 -1.94
CA LYS A 199 -14.53 -12.64 -0.78
C LYS A 199 -14.93 -13.89 0.04
N PRO A 200 -13.95 -14.70 0.53
CA PRO A 200 -14.23 -15.95 1.22
C PRO A 200 -14.91 -15.72 2.58
N THR A 201 -14.80 -14.51 3.14
CA THR A 201 -15.42 -14.11 4.40
C THR A 201 -15.99 -12.69 4.28
N SER A 202 -16.76 -12.26 5.28
CA SER A 202 -17.25 -10.88 5.41
C SER A 202 -16.20 -9.91 5.99
N ASN A 203 -15.00 -10.39 6.34
CA ASN A 203 -13.95 -9.53 6.88
C ASN A 203 -13.48 -8.53 5.82
N ILE A 204 -13.17 -7.29 6.23
CA ILE A 204 -12.75 -6.22 5.32
C ILE A 204 -11.49 -6.59 4.54
N CYS A 205 -10.55 -7.31 5.16
CA CYS A 205 -9.33 -7.81 4.50
C CYS A 205 -9.62 -8.74 3.31
N ASP A 206 -10.81 -9.34 3.25
CA ASP A 206 -11.25 -10.25 2.19
C ASP A 206 -12.10 -9.58 1.09
N LYS A 207 -12.44 -8.29 1.26
CA LYS A 207 -13.34 -7.54 0.35
C LYS A 207 -12.81 -7.46 -1.09
N LYS A 208 -11.49 -7.30 -1.23
CA LYS A 208 -10.73 -7.25 -2.48
C LYS A 208 -9.42 -8.02 -2.29
N TYR A 209 -8.40 -7.78 -3.11
CA TYR A 209 -7.05 -8.32 -2.96
C TYR A 209 -6.02 -7.20 -3.15
N GLY A 210 -4.77 -7.41 -2.73
CA GLY A 210 -3.81 -6.31 -2.55
C GLY A 210 -2.44 -6.54 -3.16
N PHE A 211 -2.24 -7.64 -3.88
CA PHE A 211 -1.06 -7.89 -4.70
C PHE A 211 -1.40 -8.89 -5.80
N PHE A 212 -0.75 -8.76 -6.95
CA PHE A 212 -0.86 -9.72 -8.05
C PHE A 212 0.04 -10.94 -7.82
N GLN A 213 -0.18 -12.01 -8.58
CA GLN A 213 0.66 -13.21 -8.58
C GLN A 213 2.13 -12.90 -8.91
N THR A 214 2.40 -11.87 -9.72
CA THR A 214 3.77 -11.39 -10.01
C THR A 214 4.50 -10.86 -8.80
N ASP A 215 3.77 -10.32 -7.83
CA ASP A 215 4.32 -9.70 -6.61
C ASP A 215 4.19 -10.60 -5.38
N LYS A 216 3.54 -11.75 -5.52
CA LYS A 216 3.27 -12.72 -4.45
C LYS A 216 4.51 -13.04 -3.62
N THR A 217 5.58 -13.50 -4.27
CA THR A 217 6.81 -13.92 -3.58
C THR A 217 7.43 -12.77 -2.80
N PHE A 218 7.37 -11.56 -3.34
CA PHE A 218 7.88 -10.38 -2.64
C PHE A 218 6.97 -9.99 -1.47
N PHE A 219 5.66 -10.07 -1.63
CA PHE A 219 4.74 -9.81 -0.52
C PHE A 219 4.89 -10.83 0.62
N GLU A 220 5.15 -12.11 0.31
CA GLU A 220 5.48 -13.12 1.33
C GLU A 220 6.75 -12.75 2.13
N GLU A 221 7.77 -12.20 1.46
CA GLU A 221 8.97 -11.68 2.14
C GLU A 221 8.61 -10.52 3.10
N VAL A 222 7.79 -9.58 2.63
CA VAL A 222 7.30 -8.45 3.44
C VAL A 222 6.51 -8.95 4.65
N ALA A 223 5.55 -9.85 4.43
CA ALA A 223 4.71 -10.41 5.48
C ALA A 223 5.52 -11.19 6.52
N SER A 224 6.52 -11.97 6.07
CA SER A 224 7.41 -12.72 6.95
C SER A 224 8.26 -11.81 7.84
N GLU A 225 8.89 -10.77 7.27
CA GLU A 225 9.69 -9.80 8.02
C GLU A 225 8.85 -9.03 9.05
N LEU A 226 7.62 -8.64 8.68
CA LEU A 226 6.70 -7.92 9.55
C LEU A 226 6.04 -8.81 10.62
N GLY A 227 6.24 -10.13 10.55
CA GLY A 227 5.57 -11.10 11.43
C GLY A 227 4.06 -11.08 11.27
N MET A 228 3.56 -10.87 10.05
CA MET A 228 2.13 -10.88 9.75
C MET A 228 1.57 -12.29 9.92
N ILE A 229 0.37 -12.40 10.49
CA ILE A 229 -0.25 -13.68 10.85
C ILE A 229 -0.98 -14.23 9.62
N PRO A 230 -0.65 -15.42 9.09
CA PRO A 230 -1.41 -16.03 8.01
C PRO A 230 -2.86 -16.32 8.41
N ASN A 231 -3.82 -16.07 7.52
CA ASN A 231 -5.25 -16.26 7.80
C ASN A 231 -6.00 -17.07 6.72
N LYS A 232 -5.25 -17.75 5.85
CA LYS A 232 -5.74 -18.66 4.83
C LYS A 232 -5.21 -20.07 5.06
N SER A 233 -5.92 -21.04 4.52
CA SER A 233 -5.62 -22.47 4.65
C SER A 233 -5.29 -23.06 3.27
N GLY A 234 -4.52 -24.14 3.25
CA GLY A 234 -4.21 -24.85 2.01
C GLY A 234 -3.20 -24.10 1.13
N LYS A 235 -3.55 -23.88 -0.15
CA LYS A 235 -2.66 -23.26 -1.16
C LYS A 235 -2.89 -21.76 -1.35
N ASP A 236 -3.82 -21.19 -0.60
CA ASP A 236 -4.18 -19.78 -0.67
C ASP A 236 -3.37 -18.97 0.33
N ILE A 237 -2.91 -17.81 -0.10
CA ILE A 237 -2.07 -16.93 0.69
C ILE A 237 -2.87 -15.69 1.05
N GLY A 238 -2.91 -15.42 2.35
CA GLY A 238 -3.45 -14.21 2.92
C GLY A 238 -3.04 -14.07 4.37
N PHE A 239 -3.03 -12.83 4.84
CA PHE A 239 -2.54 -12.48 6.17
C PHE A 239 -3.53 -11.55 6.88
N GLU A 240 -3.41 -11.47 8.19
CA GLU A 240 -4.02 -10.41 8.98
C GLU A 240 -3.38 -9.07 8.61
N ARG A 241 -4.21 -8.03 8.55
CA ARG A 241 -3.78 -6.69 8.12
C ARG A 241 -2.75 -6.10 9.10
N HIS A 242 -1.75 -5.42 8.55
CA HIS A 242 -0.83 -4.61 9.36
C HIS A 242 -1.61 -3.57 10.18
N PRO A 243 -1.36 -3.39 11.48
CA PRO A 243 -2.17 -2.49 12.32
C PRO A 243 -2.24 -1.04 11.81
N LEU A 244 -1.16 -0.51 11.23
CA LEU A 244 -1.14 0.86 10.69
C LEU A 244 -1.96 1.03 9.41
N ALA A 245 -2.29 -0.03 8.68
CA ALA A 245 -3.14 0.07 7.50
C ALA A 245 -4.59 0.47 7.84
N TYR A 246 -5.04 0.22 9.08
CA TYR A 246 -6.32 0.75 9.57
C TYR A 246 -6.30 2.28 9.69
N LEU A 247 -5.14 2.88 9.99
CA LEU A 247 -5.01 4.34 10.06
C LEU A 247 -4.97 4.96 8.67
N VAL A 248 -4.39 4.25 7.69
CA VAL A 248 -4.42 4.65 6.28
C VAL A 248 -5.86 4.63 5.76
N GLU A 249 -6.60 3.54 6.00
CA GLU A 249 -8.02 3.43 5.62
C GLU A 249 -8.87 4.52 6.30
N ALA A 250 -8.68 4.76 7.60
CA ALA A 250 -9.40 5.81 8.30
C ALA A 250 -9.08 7.22 7.77
N ALA A 251 -7.82 7.49 7.39
CA ALA A 251 -7.45 8.79 6.80
C ALA A 251 -8.16 9.03 5.47
N ASP A 252 -8.22 8.00 4.62
CA ASP A 252 -8.89 8.02 3.33
C ASP A 252 -10.40 8.23 3.50
N ASP A 253 -11.04 7.43 4.37
CA ASP A 253 -12.47 7.54 4.66
C ASP A 253 -12.87 8.93 5.21
N ILE A 254 -12.04 9.51 6.09
CA ILE A 254 -12.28 10.87 6.65
C ILE A 254 -12.20 11.93 5.54
N CYS A 255 -11.18 11.88 4.68
CA CYS A 255 -11.02 12.86 3.61
C CYS A 255 -12.14 12.71 2.57
N TYR A 256 -12.44 11.48 2.16
CA TYR A 256 -13.52 11.19 1.21
C TYR A 256 -14.89 11.65 1.71
N THR A 257 -15.12 11.67 3.03
CA THR A 257 -16.43 12.10 3.59
C THR A 257 -16.57 13.62 3.71
N ILE A 258 -15.45 14.35 3.84
CA ILE A 258 -15.46 15.78 4.18
C ILE A 258 -15.10 16.66 2.96
N ILE A 259 -14.26 16.14 2.06
CA ILE A 259 -13.63 16.90 0.98
C ILE A 259 -14.33 16.67 -0.36
N ASP A 260 -14.86 15.46 -0.59
CA ASP A 260 -15.66 15.08 -1.77
C ASP A 260 -17.18 15.23 -1.51
#